data_AF-A0A959ZM71-F1
#
_entry.id   AF-A0A959ZM71-F1
#
_cell.length_a   1.000
_cell.length_b   1.000
_cell.length_c   1.000
_cell.angle_alpha   90.00
_cell.angle_beta   90.00
_cell.angle_gamma   90.00
#
_symmetry.space_group_name_H-M   'P 1'
#
loop_
_entity.id
_entity.type
_entity.pdbx_description
1 polymer ?
#
loop_
_entity_poly.entity_id
_entity_poly.type
_entity_poly.pdbx_seq_one_letter_code
_entity_poly.pdbx_strand_id
1 'polypeptide(L)' 'MKRLQISLEPELDHQLEERARLEQVSKAEVVRRSLKEQLKPAVRLEDDPLFQMFGTGTGEGLKPGENIDEIVYRRKADRH' A
#
# COMPACT_ATOMS: atom_id res chain seq x y z
N MET A 1 22.96 8.05 -15.52
CA MET A 1 22.79 8.65 -14.18
C MET A 1 22.83 10.17 -14.33
N LYS A 2 21.86 10.90 -13.78
CA LYS A 2 21.87 12.38 -13.72
C LYS A 2 22.13 12.80 -12.27
N ARG A 3 22.91 13.86 -12.06
CA ARG A 3 23.21 14.39 -10.71
C ARG A 3 22.13 15.38 -10.31
N LEU A 4 21.49 15.13 -9.16
CA LEU A 4 20.55 16.04 -8.51
C LEU A 4 21.23 16.62 -7.26
N GLN A 5 21.14 17.92 -7.07
CA GLN A 5 21.57 18.60 -5.84
C GLN A 5 20.34 19.27 -5.23
N ILE A 6 20.10 18.99 -3.95
CA ILE A 6 18.99 19.53 -3.16
C ILE A 6 19.52 19.97 -1.81
N SER A 7 18.89 20.99 -1.23
CA SER A 7 19.10 21.35 0.18
C SER A 7 18.08 20.59 1.02
N LEU A 8 18.50 20.12 2.19
CA LEU A 8 17.62 19.49 3.17
C LEU A 8 17.68 20.31 4.46
N GLU A 9 16.58 20.35 5.18
CA GLU A 9 16.55 20.85 6.55
C GLU A 9 17.47 19.97 7.43
N PRO A 10 18.19 20.56 8.41
CA PRO A 10 19.12 19.81 9.26
C PRO A 10 18.47 18.62 9.98
N GLU A 11 17.21 18.78 10.41
CA GLU A 11 16.44 17.74 11.08
C GLU A 11 16.16 16.56 10.14
N LEU A 12 15.92 16.85 8.86
CA LEU A 12 15.66 15.85 7.84
C LEU A 12 16.94 15.09 7.46
N ASP A 13 18.08 15.77 7.36
CA ASP A 13 19.37 15.09 7.14
C ASP A 13 19.73 14.17 8.32
N HIS A 14 19.43 14.59 9.56
CA HIS A 14 19.64 13.74 10.74
C HIS A 14 18.75 12.49 10.71
N GLN A 15 17.45 12.64 10.40
CA GLN A 15 16.56 11.49 10.24
C GLN A 15 17.01 10.54 9.12
N LEU A 16 17.52 11.11 8.03
CA LEU A 16 18.06 10.35 6.90
C LEU A 16 19.32 9.57 7.29
N GLU A 17 20.21 10.18 8.07
CA GLU A 17 21.44 9.56 8.60
C GLU A 17 21.12 8.39 9.54
N GLU A 18 20.20 8.58 10.49
CA GLU A 18 19.79 7.52 11.42
C GLU A 18 19.17 6.34 10.67
N ARG A 19 18.31 6.61 9.68
CA ARG A 19 17.70 5.54 8.87
C ARG A 19 18.74 4.80 8.03
N ALA A 20 19.69 5.53 7.43
CA ALA A 20 20.79 4.93 6.67
C ALA A 20 21.67 4.03 7.57
N ARG A 21 21.95 4.46 8.80
CA ARG A 21 22.69 3.66 9.79
C ARG A 21 21.93 2.39 10.17
N LEU A 22 20.64 2.49 10.47
CA LEU A 22 19.80 1.35 10.85
C LEU A 22 19.69 0.31 9.73
N GLU A 23 19.53 0.77 8.48
CA GLU A 23 19.43 -0.09 7.31
C GLU A 23 20.80 -0.53 6.74
N GLN A 24 21.91 -0.07 7.33
CA GLN A 24 23.29 -0.32 6.86
C GLN A 24 23.50 0.02 5.36
N VAL A 25 22.92 1.12 4.90
CA VAL A 25 23.05 1.61 3.53
C VAL A 25 23.50 3.07 3.50
N SER A 26 23.86 3.58 2.33
CA SER A 26 24.16 5.02 2.17
C SER A 26 22.89 5.87 2.25
N LYS A 27 22.99 7.12 2.73
CA LYS A 27 21.90 8.11 2.65
C LYS A 27 21.30 8.23 1.26
N ALA A 28 22.14 8.21 0.23
CA ALA A 28 21.70 8.29 -1.16
C ALA A 28 20.85 7.08 -1.58
N GLU A 29 21.10 5.89 -1.03
CA GLU A 29 20.27 4.70 -1.27
C GLU A 29 18.89 4.85 -0.63
N VAL A 30 18.83 5.36 0.61
CA VAL A 30 17.56 5.66 1.29
C VAL A 30 16.75 6.66 0.46
N VAL A 31 17.35 7.76 0.01
CA VAL A 31 16.67 8.76 -0.84
C VAL A 31 16.16 8.14 -2.13
N ARG A 32 16.98 7.32 -2.82
CA ARG A 32 16.57 6.65 -4.06
C ARG A 32 15.38 5.73 -3.84
N ARG A 33 15.35 4.96 -2.74
CA ARG A 33 14.23 4.07 -2.42
C ARG A 33 12.96 4.84 -2.12
N SER A 34 13.04 5.85 -1.26
CA SER A 34 11.90 6.72 -0.94
C SER A 34 11.32 7.38 -2.20
N LEU A 35 12.19 7.93 -3.07
CA LEU A 35 11.75 8.50 -4.34
C LEU A 35 11.13 7.44 -5.26
N LYS A 36 11.72 6.24 -5.34
CA LYS A 36 11.19 5.15 -6.16
C LYS A 36 9.80 4.72 -5.70
N GLU A 37 9.56 4.69 -4.39
CA GLU A 37 8.26 4.34 -3.81
C GLU A 37 7.21 5.43 -4.05
N GLN A 38 7.57 6.69 -3.81
CA GLN A 38 6.65 7.83 -3.96
C GLN A 38 6.36 8.19 -5.42
N LEU A 39 7.31 7.95 -6.32
CA LEU A 39 7.18 8.22 -7.76
C LEU A 39 6.77 6.98 -8.54
N LYS A 40 6.35 5.88 -7.88
CA LYS A 40 5.75 4.76 -8.62
C LYS A 40 4.58 5.32 -9.43
N PRO A 41 4.56 5.14 -10.75
CA PRO A 41 3.40 5.54 -11.52
C PRO A 41 2.19 4.81 -10.94
N ALA A 42 1.10 5.54 -10.74
CA ALA A 42 -0.18 4.91 -10.46
C ALA A 42 -0.42 3.86 -11.54
N VAL A 43 -0.65 2.61 -11.13
CA VAL A 43 -1.03 1.57 -12.08
C VAL A 43 -2.32 2.04 -12.71
N ARG A 44 -2.40 2.11 -14.04
CA ARG A 44 -3.67 2.38 -14.71
C ARG A 44 -4.63 1.29 -14.28
N LEU A 45 -5.89 1.63 -14.02
CA LEU A 45 -6.89 0.65 -13.54
C LEU A 45 -6.96 -0.59 -14.46
N GLU A 46 -6.78 -0.40 -15.76
CA GLU A 46 -6.71 -1.49 -16.74
C GLU A 46 -5.58 -2.52 -16.48
N ASP A 47 -4.47 -2.07 -15.89
CA ASP A 47 -3.25 -2.84 -15.64
C ASP A 47 -3.13 -3.31 -14.18
N ASP A 48 -4.10 -2.97 -13.31
CA ASP A 48 -4.07 -3.35 -11.89
C ASP A 48 -4.56 -4.80 -11.71
N PRO A 49 -3.70 -5.73 -11.26
CA PRO A 49 -4.09 -7.13 -11.06
C PRO A 49 -5.24 -7.30 -10.06
N LEU A 50 -5.36 -6.42 -9.06
CA LEU A 50 -6.47 -6.45 -8.10
C LEU A 50 -7.76 -5.94 -8.74
N PHE A 51 -7.67 -4.95 -9.62
CA PHE A 51 -8.82 -4.46 -10.38
C PHE A 51 -9.31 -5.52 -11.37
N GLN A 52 -8.41 -6.28 -12.00
CA GLN A 52 -8.76 -7.40 -12.87
C GLN A 52 -9.45 -8.57 -12.12
N MET A 53 -9.26 -8.67 -10.80
CA MET A 53 -9.97 -9.62 -9.94
C MET A 53 -11.36 -9.11 -9.49
N PHE A 54 -11.70 -7.85 -9.79
CA PHE A 54 -12.99 -7.29 -9.41
C PHE A 54 -14.12 -7.97 -10.20
N GLY A 55 -15.05 -8.61 -9.48
CA GLY A 55 -16.16 -9.36 -10.09
C GLY A 55 -15.82 -10.77 -10.57
N THR A 56 -14.58 -11.27 -10.38
CA THR A 56 -14.23 -12.67 -10.71
C THR A 56 -14.56 -13.66 -9.59
N GLY A 57 -15.06 -13.18 -8.45
CA GLY A 57 -15.52 -14.05 -7.37
C GLY A 57 -16.72 -14.89 -7.82
N THR A 58 -16.66 -16.21 -7.65
CA THR A 58 -17.74 -17.14 -8.02
C THR A 58 -18.88 -17.18 -7.00
N GLY A 59 -18.91 -16.25 -6.05
CA GLY A 59 -20.01 -16.13 -5.09
C GLY A 59 -21.18 -15.37 -5.70
N GLU A 60 -22.42 -15.73 -5.35
CA GLU A 60 -23.63 -15.03 -5.81
C GLU A 60 -23.73 -13.57 -5.33
N GLY A 61 -22.75 -13.09 -4.56
CA GLY A 61 -22.78 -11.79 -3.90
C GLY A 61 -23.88 -11.73 -2.85
N LEU A 62 -24.18 -10.52 -2.36
CA LEU A 62 -25.40 -10.28 -1.60
C LEU A 62 -26.55 -10.20 -2.60
N LYS A 63 -27.58 -11.04 -2.43
CA LYS A 63 -28.81 -10.92 -3.19
C LYS A 63 -29.54 -9.63 -2.79
N PRO A 64 -30.28 -8.99 -3.70
CA PRO A 64 -31.10 -7.82 -3.36
C PRO A 64 -32.00 -8.12 -2.16
N GLY A 65 -31.86 -7.34 -1.08
CA GLY A 65 -32.60 -7.54 0.17
C GLY A 65 -31.87 -8.35 1.25
N GLU A 66 -30.70 -8.92 0.97
CA GLU A 66 -29.86 -9.53 2.00
C GLU A 66 -29.05 -8.46 2.75
N ASN A 67 -29.12 -8.51 4.08
CA ASN A 67 -28.29 -7.67 4.95
C ASN A 67 -27.04 -8.45 5.38
N ILE A 68 -25.88 -7.84 5.19
CA ILE A 68 -24.59 -8.44 5.56
C ILE A 68 -24.50 -8.74 7.07
N ASP A 69 -25.11 -7.90 7.91
CA ASP A 69 -25.14 -8.09 9.36
C ASP A 69 -25.92 -9.35 9.72
N GLU A 70 -27.04 -9.62 9.04
CA GLU A 70 -27.81 -10.84 9.26
C GLU A 70 -27.01 -12.07 8.85
N ILE A 71 -26.25 -12.02 7.76
CA ILE A 71 -25.45 -13.17 7.30
C ILE A 71 -24.27 -13.45 8.24
N VAL A 72 -23.56 -12.40 8.67
CA VAL A 72 -22.36 -12.53 9.52
C VAL A 72 -22.73 -12.91 10.96
N TYR A 73 -23.81 -12.33 11.50
CA TYR A 73 -24.13 -12.46 12.93
C TYR A 73 -25.19 -13.54 13.24
N ARG A 74 -26.03 -13.97 12.28
CA ARG A 74 -27.02 -15.06 12.51
C ARG A 74 -26.35 -16.40 12.81
N ARG A 75 -25.18 -16.68 12.21
CA ARG A 75 -24.45 -17.96 12.40
C ARG A 75 -23.93 -18.18 13.83
N LYS A 76 -23.96 -17.17 14.70
CA LYS A 76 -23.59 -17.28 16.11
C LYS A 76 -24.77 -17.61 17.04
N ALA A 77 -26.02 -17.48 16.57
CA ALA A 77 -27.20 -17.75 17.38
C ALA A 77 -27.61 -19.23 17.40
N ASP A 78 -27.31 -20.00 16.35
CA ASP A 78 -27.74 -21.41 16.20
C ASP A 78 -26.80 -22.43 16.87
N ARG A 79 -25.89 -21.99 17.75
CA ARG A 79 -24.89 -22.86 18.41
C ARG A 79 -25.10 -22.97 19.93
N HIS A 80 -26.35 -22.86 20.39
CA HIS A 80 -26.77 -23.11 21.77
C HIS A 80 -27.90 -24.13 21.83
#